data_AF-E2N7T0-F1
#
_entry.id   AF-E2N7T0-F1
#
_cell.length_a   1.000
_cell.length_b   1.000
_cell.length_c   1.000
_cell.angle_alpha   90.00
_cell.angle_beta   90.00
_cell.angle_gamma   90.00
#
_symmetry.space_group_name_H-M   'P 1'
#
loop_
_entity.id
_entity.type
_entity.pdbx_description
1 polymer ?
#
loop_
_entity_poly.entity_id
_entity_poly.type
_entity_poly.pdbx_seq_one_letter_code
_entity_poly.pdbx_strand_id
1 'polypeptide(L)'
;MFFTGKWGAFWKAINGNFLISIVAGIAVSVFSLAKVITWLLTDHPVMVWAFFFGLVLASTWFVGKDIKEWNKKTIPAFIIGVAVAYYITVATPAETPSNLFFIFLCGAIAICAMILPGISGSFILVLLGKYFYIMEAVKTFDIATLLVFLAGACIGITTFSRVLSYALKNFRNITLAVLTGFMLGSLNKVWPWKETLETFTDSHGVVKPLVEANILPNQYIVEAVVLMIVGFFLVYFLEKLSTRSAK
;
A
#
# COMPACT_ATOMS: atom_id res chain seq x y z
N MET A 1 9.39 21.14 21.33
CA MET A 1 10.31 21.66 20.29
C MET A 1 9.55 22.47 19.24
N PHE A 2 8.53 21.91 18.59
CA PHE A 2 7.65 22.64 17.66
C PHE A 2 6.82 23.73 18.39
N PHE A 3 5.99 23.35 19.37
CA PHE A 3 5.17 24.29 20.16
C PHE A 3 5.94 25.16 21.18
N THR A 4 7.25 24.97 21.27
CA THR A 4 8.12 25.71 22.21
C THR A 4 8.96 26.79 21.49
N GLY A 5 8.64 27.11 20.22
CA GLY A 5 9.32 28.14 19.43
C GLY A 5 10.76 27.81 18.99
N LYS A 6 11.26 26.59 19.26
CA LYS A 6 12.64 26.17 18.95
C LYS A 6 12.69 25.50 17.58
N TRP A 7 12.32 26.25 16.54
CA TRP A 7 12.16 25.75 15.16
C TRP A 7 13.42 25.13 14.57
N GLY A 8 14.61 25.72 14.80
CA GLY A 8 15.87 25.18 14.29
C GLY A 8 16.28 23.84 14.94
N ALA A 9 16.00 23.67 16.25
CA ALA A 9 16.26 22.41 16.95
C ALA A 9 15.27 21.33 16.52
N PHE A 10 14.00 21.68 16.33
CA PHE A 10 13.00 20.78 15.75
C PHE A 10 13.40 20.35 14.33
N TRP A 11 13.80 21.28 13.47
CA TRP A 11 14.21 21.02 12.09
C TRP A 11 15.35 20.00 11.99
N LYS A 12 16.36 20.13 12.85
CA LYS A 12 17.46 19.15 12.94
C LYS A 12 16.96 17.80 13.47
N ALA A 13 16.09 17.80 14.48
CA ALA A 13 15.58 16.56 15.08
C ALA A 13 14.74 15.72 14.11
N ILE A 14 13.99 16.36 13.20
CA ILE A 14 13.17 15.67 12.18
C ILE A 14 13.88 15.49 10.84
N ASN A 15 15.13 15.96 10.71
CA ASN A 15 15.86 16.01 9.46
C ASN A 15 15.07 16.73 8.34
N GLY A 16 14.63 17.97 8.61
CA GLY A 16 13.64 18.67 7.79
C GLY A 16 14.06 18.92 6.33
N ASN A 17 15.36 19.07 6.04
CA ASN A 17 15.85 19.21 4.66
C ASN A 17 15.58 17.93 3.84
N PHE A 18 15.78 16.77 4.46
CA PHE A 18 15.47 15.48 3.86
C PHE A 18 13.96 15.34 3.63
N LEU A 19 13.16 15.69 4.64
CA LEU A 19 11.70 15.61 4.53
C LEU A 19 11.16 16.53 3.43
N ILE A 20 11.62 17.79 3.35
CA ILE A 20 11.27 18.70 2.25
C ILE A 20 11.65 18.11 0.90
N SER A 21 12.86 17.56 0.78
CA SER A 21 13.33 16.99 -0.49
C SER A 21 12.45 15.82 -0.95
N ILE A 22 12.03 14.97 -0.01
CA ILE A 22 11.06 13.89 -0.27
C ILE A 22 9.71 14.46 -0.70
N VAL A 23 9.14 15.37 0.09
CA VAL A 23 7.81 15.93 -0.19
C VAL A 23 7.80 16.66 -1.53
N ALA A 24 8.84 17.43 -1.84
CA ALA A 24 9.01 18.09 -3.13
C ALA A 24 9.13 17.07 -4.26
N GLY A 25 9.92 16.01 -4.09
CA GLY A 25 10.04 14.92 -5.07
C GLY A 25 8.71 14.22 -5.35
N ILE A 26 7.94 13.91 -4.30
CA ILE A 26 6.59 13.34 -4.43
C ILE A 26 5.68 14.32 -5.17
N ALA A 27 5.66 15.60 -4.79
CA ALA A 27 4.84 16.61 -5.43
C ALA A 27 5.17 16.75 -6.92
N VAL A 28 6.46 16.89 -7.27
CA VAL A 28 6.91 16.97 -8.66
C VAL A 28 6.50 15.72 -9.45
N SER A 29 6.70 14.52 -8.88
CA SER A 29 6.28 13.27 -9.50
C SER A 29 4.77 13.22 -9.75
N VAL A 30 3.96 13.57 -8.75
CA VAL A 30 2.50 13.58 -8.87
C VAL A 30 2.06 14.58 -9.94
N PHE A 31 2.52 15.83 -9.89
CA PHE A 31 2.07 16.85 -10.86
C PHE A 31 2.57 16.60 -12.28
N SER A 32 3.75 15.99 -12.46
CA SER A 32 4.29 15.69 -13.79
C SER A 32 3.73 14.40 -14.39
N LEU A 33 3.57 13.34 -13.58
CA LEU A 33 3.25 12.00 -14.07
C LEU A 33 1.79 11.59 -13.89
N ALA A 34 0.99 12.27 -13.05
CA ALA A 34 -0.38 11.83 -12.76
C ALA A 34 -1.20 11.60 -14.04
N LYS A 35 -1.18 12.54 -15.00
CA LYS A 35 -1.94 12.40 -16.25
C LYS A 35 -1.46 11.22 -17.09
N VAL A 36 -0.14 11.00 -17.16
CA VAL A 36 0.46 9.89 -17.91
C VAL A 36 0.11 8.56 -17.29
N ILE A 37 0.23 8.44 -15.97
CA ILE A 37 -0.10 7.21 -15.24
C ILE A 37 -1.60 6.90 -15.34
N THR A 38 -2.46 7.92 -15.22
CA THR A 38 -3.91 7.73 -15.42
C THR A 38 -4.22 7.21 -16.82
N TRP A 39 -3.63 7.81 -17.86
CA TRP A 39 -3.78 7.37 -19.24
C TRP A 39 -3.28 5.93 -19.45
N LEU A 40 -2.11 5.58 -18.90
CA LEU A 40 -1.57 4.22 -18.98
C LEU A 40 -2.46 3.19 -18.26
N LEU A 41 -3.04 3.54 -17.12
CA LEU A 41 -3.93 2.65 -16.37
C LEU A 41 -5.27 2.44 -17.07
N THR A 42 -5.75 3.38 -17.88
CA THR A 42 -6.99 3.22 -18.66
C THR A 42 -6.75 2.48 -19.98
N ASP A 43 -5.70 2.84 -20.71
CA ASP A 43 -5.51 2.40 -22.09
C ASP A 43 -4.59 1.17 -22.18
N HIS A 44 -3.69 0.99 -21.22
CA HIS A 44 -2.73 -0.11 -21.16
C HIS A 44 -2.66 -0.80 -19.78
N PRO A 45 -3.81 -1.20 -19.18
CA PRO A 45 -3.85 -1.73 -17.81
C PRO A 45 -2.98 -2.97 -17.63
N VAL A 46 -3.01 -3.91 -18.59
CA VAL A 46 -2.23 -5.16 -18.52
C VAL A 46 -0.73 -4.87 -18.40
N MET A 47 -0.22 -3.93 -19.20
CA MET A 47 1.19 -3.54 -19.21
C MET A 47 1.62 -2.92 -17.88
N VAL A 48 0.82 -2.01 -17.35
CA VAL A 48 1.11 -1.32 -16.08
C VAL A 48 1.09 -2.29 -14.92
N TRP A 49 0.06 -3.14 -14.81
CA TRP A 49 -0.04 -4.14 -13.76
C TRP A 49 1.07 -5.19 -13.86
N ALA A 50 1.45 -5.61 -15.07
CA ALA A 50 2.57 -6.51 -15.27
C ALA A 50 3.90 -5.90 -14.79
N PHE A 51 4.14 -4.62 -15.10
CA PHE A 51 5.31 -3.92 -14.58
C PHE A 51 5.31 -3.86 -13.04
N PHE A 52 4.19 -3.47 -12.41
CA PHE A 52 4.06 -3.46 -10.95
C PHE A 52 4.20 -4.85 -10.32
N PHE A 53 3.67 -5.88 -10.96
CA PHE A 53 3.82 -7.27 -10.52
C PHE A 53 5.30 -7.66 -10.43
N GLY A 54 6.10 -7.29 -11.43
CA GLY A 54 7.55 -7.45 -11.41
C GLY A 54 8.25 -6.71 -10.27
N LEU A 55 7.87 -5.44 -10.04
CA LEU A 55 8.40 -4.62 -8.93
C LEU A 55 8.10 -5.26 -7.56
N VAL A 56 6.85 -5.70 -7.34
CA VAL A 56 6.43 -6.33 -6.07
C VAL A 56 7.10 -7.68 -5.89
N LEU A 57 7.24 -8.48 -6.95
CA LEU A 57 7.99 -9.75 -6.91
C LEU A 57 9.44 -9.54 -6.50
N ALA A 58 10.15 -8.59 -7.12
CA ALA A 58 11.52 -8.28 -6.74
C ALA A 58 11.61 -7.83 -5.29
N SER A 59 10.71 -6.93 -4.86
CA SER A 59 10.67 -6.45 -3.49
C SER A 59 10.43 -7.59 -2.50
N THR A 60 9.51 -8.52 -2.83
CA THR A 60 9.24 -9.73 -2.03
C THR A 60 10.50 -10.59 -1.92
N TRP A 61 11.21 -10.79 -3.04
CA TRP A 61 12.44 -11.57 -3.06
C TRP A 61 13.55 -10.95 -2.19
N PHE A 62 13.77 -9.64 -2.28
CA PHE A 62 14.81 -8.96 -1.50
C PHE A 62 14.48 -8.91 0.00
N VAL A 63 13.24 -8.56 0.38
CA VAL A 63 12.82 -8.59 1.78
C VAL A 63 12.88 -10.01 2.34
N GLY A 64 12.50 -11.01 1.54
CA GLY A 64 12.59 -12.42 1.92
C GLY A 64 14.02 -12.90 2.15
N LYS A 65 15.02 -12.32 1.46
CA LYS A 65 16.44 -12.63 1.68
C LYS A 65 17.00 -12.11 3.00
N ASP A 66 16.38 -11.08 3.59
CA ASP A 66 16.78 -10.57 4.90
C ASP A 66 16.35 -11.48 6.06
N ILE A 67 15.54 -12.52 5.78
CA ILE A 67 15.16 -13.56 6.74
C ILE A 67 16.34 -14.51 6.94
N LYS A 68 17.01 -14.42 8.08
CA LYS A 68 18.21 -15.22 8.37
C LYS A 68 17.94 -16.71 8.61
N GLU A 69 16.75 -17.04 9.11
CA GLU A 69 16.40 -18.40 9.53
C GLU A 69 14.97 -18.77 9.12
N TRP A 70 14.86 -19.85 8.34
CA TRP A 70 13.60 -20.51 8.02
C TRP A 70 13.40 -21.69 8.97
N ASN A 71 12.65 -21.46 10.05
CA ASN A 71 12.39 -22.42 11.12
C ASN A 71 10.89 -22.64 11.31
N LYS A 72 10.52 -23.51 12.27
CA LYS A 72 9.11 -23.85 12.56
C LYS A 72 8.24 -22.66 12.98
N LYS A 73 8.80 -21.50 13.29
CA LYS A 73 8.05 -20.26 13.61
C LYS A 73 7.94 -19.32 12.42
N THR A 74 8.97 -19.22 11.57
CA THR A 74 8.98 -18.28 10.45
C THR A 74 8.22 -18.78 9.24
N ILE A 75 8.24 -20.09 8.95
CA ILE A 75 7.44 -20.70 7.88
C ILE A 75 5.93 -20.47 8.08
N PRO A 76 5.31 -20.81 9.22
CA PRO A 76 3.88 -20.56 9.39
C PRO A 76 3.56 -19.06 9.42
N ALA A 77 4.44 -18.21 9.94
CA ALA A 77 4.24 -16.76 9.91
C ALA A 77 4.19 -16.20 8.48
N PHE A 78 5.07 -16.68 7.59
CA PHE A 78 5.02 -16.37 6.16
C PHE A 78 3.72 -16.84 5.52
N ILE A 79 3.32 -18.09 5.74
CA ILE A 79 2.08 -18.66 5.19
C ILE A 79 0.85 -17.86 5.67
N ILE A 80 0.79 -17.51 6.95
CA ILE A 80 -0.28 -16.66 7.50
C ILE A 80 -0.28 -15.29 6.83
N GLY A 81 0.89 -14.67 6.65
CA GLY A 81 1.01 -13.40 5.92
C GLY A 81 0.45 -13.48 4.50
N VAL A 82 0.80 -14.54 3.75
CA VAL A 82 0.26 -14.79 2.40
C VAL A 82 -1.25 -14.96 2.44
N ALA A 83 -1.75 -15.84 3.32
CA ALA A 83 -3.17 -16.16 3.42
C ALA A 83 -4.01 -14.94 3.79
N VAL A 84 -3.57 -14.14 4.78
CA VAL A 84 -4.27 -12.93 5.21
C VAL A 84 -4.28 -11.88 4.11
N ALA A 85 -3.13 -11.61 3.48
CA ALA A 85 -3.08 -10.63 2.40
C ALA A 85 -3.92 -11.07 1.19
N TYR A 86 -3.81 -12.33 0.77
CA TYR A 86 -4.64 -12.87 -0.30
C TYR A 86 -6.14 -12.82 0.04
N TYR A 87 -6.52 -13.17 1.26
CA TYR A 87 -7.91 -13.07 1.70
C TYR A 87 -8.41 -11.63 1.60
N ILE A 88 -7.62 -10.65 2.01
CA ILE A 88 -7.96 -9.23 1.87
C ILE A 88 -8.19 -8.86 0.39
N THR A 89 -7.38 -9.37 -0.55
CA THR A 89 -7.53 -9.00 -1.97
C THR A 89 -8.77 -9.55 -2.64
N VAL A 90 -9.30 -10.68 -2.14
CA VAL A 90 -10.51 -11.32 -2.68
C VAL A 90 -11.76 -11.10 -1.81
N ALA A 91 -11.62 -10.45 -0.65
CA ALA A 91 -12.74 -10.15 0.22
C ALA A 91 -13.74 -9.23 -0.47
N THR A 92 -15.03 -9.48 -0.24
CA THR A 92 -16.11 -8.62 -0.72
C THR A 92 -16.36 -7.48 0.27
N PRO A 93 -16.75 -6.28 -0.20
CA PRO A 93 -17.15 -5.18 0.67
C PRO A 93 -18.25 -5.56 1.66
N ALA A 94 -18.09 -5.14 2.92
CA ALA A 94 -19.05 -5.35 3.99
C ALA A 94 -19.92 -4.10 4.22
N GLU A 95 -21.19 -4.31 4.57
CA GLU A 95 -22.03 -3.27 5.14
C GLU A 95 -21.73 -3.13 6.63
N THR A 96 -21.32 -1.92 7.06
CA THR A 96 -20.85 -1.69 8.42
C THR A 96 -21.53 -0.49 9.08
N PRO A 97 -21.61 -0.43 10.41
CA PRO A 97 -22.22 0.69 11.12
C PRO A 97 -21.54 2.03 10.83
N SER A 98 -22.31 3.12 10.78
CA SER A 98 -21.79 4.49 10.54
C SER A 98 -21.64 5.31 11.83
N ASN A 99 -21.52 4.66 12.99
CA ASN A 99 -21.29 5.37 14.25
C ASN A 99 -19.84 5.90 14.31
N LEU A 100 -19.64 7.00 15.05
CA LEU A 100 -18.36 7.70 15.14
C LEU A 100 -17.23 6.80 15.65
N PHE A 101 -17.50 5.86 16.56
CA PHE A 101 -16.49 4.92 17.05
C PHE A 101 -16.01 3.98 15.93
N PHE A 102 -16.92 3.51 15.07
CA PHE A 102 -16.54 2.69 13.93
C PHE A 102 -15.74 3.50 12.90
N ILE A 103 -16.09 4.77 12.68
CA ILE A 103 -15.31 5.69 11.82
C ILE A 103 -13.89 5.91 12.35
N PHE A 104 -13.76 6.07 13.67
CA PHE A 104 -12.46 6.13 14.34
C PHE A 104 -11.62 4.87 14.06
N LEU A 105 -12.21 3.68 14.22
CA LEU A 105 -11.53 2.42 13.92
C LEU A 105 -11.17 2.28 12.44
N CYS A 106 -12.04 2.75 11.53
CA CYS A 106 -11.74 2.76 10.10
C CYS A 106 -10.51 3.61 9.78
N GLY A 107 -10.41 4.82 10.37
CA GLY A 107 -9.23 5.66 10.22
C GLY A 107 -7.96 4.99 10.74
N ALA A 108 -8.05 4.35 11.92
CA ALA A 108 -6.93 3.63 12.51
C ALA A 108 -6.46 2.44 11.65
N ILE A 109 -7.38 1.60 11.18
CA ILE A 109 -7.06 0.41 10.39
C ILE A 109 -6.55 0.80 9.00
N ALA A 110 -7.19 1.77 8.34
CA ALA A 110 -6.82 2.20 6.99
C ALA A 110 -5.39 2.75 6.93
N ILE A 111 -4.97 3.55 7.91
CA ILE A 111 -3.60 4.07 7.94
C ILE A 111 -2.57 2.99 8.31
N CYS A 112 -2.92 2.02 9.16
CA CYS A 112 -2.05 0.88 9.45
C CYS A 112 -1.83 0.03 8.20
N ALA A 113 -2.89 -0.17 7.42
CA ALA A 113 -2.84 -0.86 6.14
C ALA A 113 -1.92 -0.16 5.14
N MET A 114 -1.90 1.17 5.08
CA MET A 114 -0.97 1.92 4.22
C MET A 114 0.51 1.73 4.57
N ILE A 115 0.83 1.30 5.80
CA ILE A 115 2.21 1.02 6.23
C ILE A 115 2.61 -0.41 5.87
N LEU A 116 1.65 -1.34 5.84
CA LEU A 116 1.88 -2.72 5.45
C LEU A 116 2.15 -2.82 3.94
N PRO A 117 3.18 -3.56 3.52
CA PRO A 117 3.51 -3.64 2.11
C PRO A 117 2.44 -4.45 1.36
N GLY A 118 2.02 -3.93 0.21
CA GLY A 118 1.05 -4.59 -0.66
C GLY A 118 -0.42 -4.39 -0.28
N ILE A 119 -0.74 -3.70 0.82
CA ILE A 119 -2.13 -3.42 1.22
C ILE A 119 -2.43 -1.92 1.10
N SER A 120 -3.51 -1.57 0.38
CA SER A 120 -3.92 -0.18 0.21
C SER A 120 -4.96 0.22 1.26
N GLY A 121 -4.73 1.34 1.96
CA GLY A 121 -5.69 1.87 2.94
C GLY A 121 -7.03 2.29 2.32
N SER A 122 -7.04 2.81 1.09
CA SER A 122 -8.29 3.14 0.39
C SER A 122 -9.08 1.89 0.02
N PHE A 123 -8.39 0.80 -0.34
CA PHE A 123 -9.01 -0.49 -0.61
C PHE A 123 -9.60 -1.10 0.68
N ILE A 124 -8.88 -1.02 1.80
CA ILE A 124 -9.43 -1.42 3.10
C ILE A 124 -10.70 -0.63 3.46
N LEU A 125 -10.77 0.67 3.16
CA LEU A 125 -11.99 1.46 3.38
C LEU A 125 -13.15 1.03 2.47
N VAL A 126 -12.86 0.58 1.25
CA VAL A 126 -13.89 -0.02 0.37
C VAL A 126 -14.39 -1.33 0.98
N LEU A 127 -13.49 -2.20 1.45
CA LEU A 127 -13.86 -3.45 2.10
C LEU A 127 -14.68 -3.24 3.38
N LEU A 128 -14.37 -2.19 4.14
CA LEU A 128 -15.15 -1.80 5.33
C LEU A 128 -16.44 -1.05 4.97
N GLY A 129 -16.75 -0.81 3.69
CA GLY A 129 -17.95 -0.08 3.27
C GLY A 129 -17.95 1.41 3.64
N LYS A 130 -16.78 2.00 3.94
CA LYS A 130 -16.64 3.40 4.39
C LYS A 130 -15.94 4.33 3.41
N TYR A 131 -15.42 3.83 2.31
CA TYR A 131 -14.78 4.68 1.30
C TYR A 131 -15.71 5.81 0.82
N PHE A 132 -16.91 5.48 0.36
CA PHE A 132 -17.87 6.48 -0.11
C PHE A 132 -18.39 7.37 1.02
N TYR A 133 -18.61 6.82 2.22
CA TYR A 133 -19.03 7.58 3.38
C TYR A 133 -18.01 8.67 3.75
N ILE A 134 -16.72 8.33 3.80
CA ILE A 134 -15.65 9.29 4.07
C ILE A 134 -15.51 10.28 2.91
N MET A 135 -15.61 9.83 1.66
CA MET A 135 -15.58 10.74 0.51
C MET A 135 -16.73 11.75 0.53
N GLU A 136 -17.91 11.33 0.95
CA GLU A 136 -19.06 12.22 1.08
C GLU A 136 -18.87 13.23 2.22
N ALA A 137 -18.31 12.79 3.35
CA ALA A 137 -17.93 13.68 4.45
C ALA A 137 -16.89 14.73 4.01
N VAL A 138 -15.94 14.37 3.13
CA VAL A 138 -14.99 15.33 2.54
C VAL A 138 -15.71 16.36 1.66
N LYS A 139 -16.62 15.93 0.79
CA LYS A 139 -17.34 16.85 -0.12
C LYS A 139 -18.28 17.79 0.61
N THR A 140 -18.99 17.28 1.62
CA THR A 140 -19.97 18.04 2.41
C THR A 140 -19.33 18.81 3.57
N PHE A 141 -18.01 18.69 3.73
CA PHE A 141 -17.27 19.24 4.87
C PHE A 141 -17.89 18.83 6.22
N ASP A 142 -18.24 17.55 6.39
CA ASP A 142 -18.64 16.99 7.69
C ASP A 142 -17.42 16.91 8.61
N ILE A 143 -17.14 18.02 9.28
CA ILE A 143 -15.99 18.20 10.16
C ILE A 143 -15.99 17.17 11.29
N ALA A 144 -17.17 16.79 11.82
CA ALA A 144 -17.24 15.84 12.92
C ALA A 144 -16.72 14.46 12.50
N THR A 145 -17.23 13.94 11.37
CA THR A 145 -16.78 12.67 10.81
C THR A 145 -15.29 12.71 10.45
N LEU A 146 -14.83 13.78 9.80
CA LEU A 146 -13.44 13.93 9.38
C LEU A 146 -12.47 14.01 10.57
N LEU A 147 -12.80 14.77 11.62
CA LEU A 147 -11.96 14.87 12.81
C LEU A 147 -11.85 13.53 13.54
N VAL A 148 -12.96 12.79 13.66
CA VAL A 148 -12.96 11.47 14.29
C VAL A 148 -12.15 10.46 13.48
N PHE A 149 -12.31 10.46 12.15
CA PHE A 149 -11.51 9.65 11.24
C PHE A 149 -10.02 9.97 11.34
N LEU A 150 -9.66 11.27 11.31
CA LEU A 150 -8.27 11.73 11.44
C LEU A 150 -7.68 11.41 12.81
N ALA A 151 -8.44 11.53 13.89
CA ALA A 151 -8.00 11.13 15.23
C ALA A 151 -7.68 9.63 15.26
N GLY A 152 -8.54 8.80 14.65
CA GLY A 152 -8.31 7.38 14.46
C GLY A 152 -7.02 7.11 13.68
N ALA A 153 -6.82 7.79 12.56
CA ALA A 153 -5.60 7.67 11.76
C ALA A 153 -4.35 8.08 12.55
N CYS A 154 -4.36 9.22 13.26
CA CYS A 154 -3.23 9.68 14.06
C CYS A 154 -2.85 8.69 15.18
N ILE A 155 -3.84 8.14 15.89
CA ILE A 155 -3.60 7.14 16.94
C ILE A 155 -3.15 5.80 16.33
N GLY A 156 -3.74 5.41 15.20
CA GLY A 156 -3.40 4.21 14.45
C GLY A 156 -1.94 4.20 13.99
N ILE A 157 -1.51 5.23 13.26
CA ILE A 157 -0.12 5.32 12.75
C ILE A 157 0.90 5.36 13.88
N THR A 158 0.64 6.11 14.95
CA THR A 158 1.59 6.24 16.07
C THR A 158 1.71 4.94 16.86
N THR A 159 0.59 4.26 17.11
CA THR A 159 0.57 2.97 17.83
C THR A 159 1.19 1.88 16.98
N PHE A 160 0.75 1.75 15.72
CA PHE A 160 1.23 0.70 14.82
C PHE A 160 2.71 0.84 14.47
N SER A 161 3.20 2.06 14.23
CA SER A 161 4.63 2.28 13.97
C SER A 161 5.50 1.82 15.14
N ARG A 162 5.04 2.01 16.39
CA ARG A 162 5.74 1.50 17.58
C ARG A 162 5.69 -0.02 17.67
N VAL A 163 4.52 -0.61 17.44
CA VAL A 163 4.35 -2.08 17.43
C VAL A 163 5.24 -2.73 16.37
N LEU A 164 5.22 -2.20 15.14
CA LEU A 164 6.05 -2.70 14.05
C LEU A 164 7.54 -2.53 14.35
N SER A 165 7.95 -1.37 14.89
CA SER A 165 9.34 -1.14 15.30
C SER A 165 9.78 -2.11 16.39
N TYR A 166 8.91 -2.37 17.38
CA TYR A 166 9.16 -3.36 18.43
C TYR A 166 9.26 -4.78 17.87
N ALA A 167 8.37 -5.15 16.95
CA ALA A 167 8.36 -6.46 16.30
C ALA A 167 9.62 -6.68 15.45
N LEU A 168 10.04 -5.69 14.65
CA LEU A 168 11.29 -5.76 13.88
C LEU A 168 12.54 -5.82 14.76
N LYS A 169 12.50 -5.22 15.96
CA LYS A 169 13.62 -5.26 16.91
C LYS A 169 13.74 -6.62 17.63
N ASN A 170 12.62 -7.19 18.09
CA ASN A 170 12.62 -8.37 18.97
C ASN A 170 12.28 -9.68 18.24
N PHE A 171 11.54 -9.61 17.14
CA PHE A 171 11.03 -10.76 16.38
C PHE A 171 11.35 -10.64 14.89
N ARG A 172 12.50 -10.05 14.54
CA ARG A 172 12.94 -9.70 13.18
C ARG A 172 12.56 -10.73 12.11
N ASN A 173 13.01 -11.98 12.24
CA ASN A 173 12.78 -13.00 11.21
C ASN A 173 11.29 -13.33 11.04
N ILE A 174 10.51 -13.35 12.12
CA ILE A 174 9.05 -13.59 12.06
C ILE A 174 8.37 -12.40 11.41
N THR A 175 8.72 -11.17 11.80
CA THR A 175 8.13 -9.96 11.21
C THR A 175 8.46 -9.86 9.72
N LEU A 176 9.72 -10.09 9.32
CA LEU A 176 10.10 -10.12 7.90
C LEU A 176 9.38 -11.24 7.14
N ALA A 177 9.20 -12.42 7.73
CA ALA A 177 8.43 -13.50 7.13
C ALA A 177 6.97 -13.09 6.90
N VAL A 178 6.31 -12.45 7.88
CA VAL A 178 4.96 -11.91 7.72
C VAL A 178 4.92 -10.87 6.61
N LEU A 179 5.80 -9.85 6.64
CA LEU A 179 5.84 -8.78 5.63
C LEU A 179 6.08 -9.32 4.22
N THR A 180 7.00 -10.27 4.07
CA THR A 180 7.26 -10.97 2.80
C THR A 180 6.02 -11.74 2.33
N GLY A 181 5.34 -12.42 3.27
CA GLY A 181 4.08 -13.10 2.98
C GLY A 181 2.99 -12.14 2.52
N PHE A 182 2.85 -10.98 3.17
CA PHE A 182 1.91 -9.94 2.77
C PHE A 182 2.17 -9.44 1.34
N MET A 183 3.44 -9.19 1.00
CA MET A 183 3.84 -8.78 -0.35
C MET A 183 3.49 -9.85 -1.39
N LEU A 184 3.82 -11.12 -1.11
CA LEU A 184 3.51 -12.22 -2.01
C LEU A 184 1.98 -12.41 -2.16
N GLY A 185 1.23 -12.38 -1.07
CA GLY A 185 -0.24 -12.50 -1.10
C GLY A 185 -0.90 -11.35 -1.87
N SER A 186 -0.35 -10.14 -1.77
CA SER A 186 -0.84 -8.96 -2.49
C SER A 186 -0.65 -9.01 -4.01
N LEU A 187 0.21 -9.91 -4.52
CA LEU A 187 0.40 -10.11 -5.96
C LEU A 187 -0.90 -10.42 -6.68
N ASN A 188 -1.87 -11.04 -5.99
CA ASN A 188 -3.21 -11.27 -6.51
C ASN A 188 -3.89 -9.95 -6.93
N LYS A 189 -3.73 -8.85 -6.18
CA LYS A 189 -4.36 -7.57 -6.52
C LYS A 189 -3.66 -6.85 -7.67
N VAL A 190 -2.38 -7.11 -7.91
CA VAL A 190 -1.61 -6.52 -9.02
C VAL A 190 -1.47 -7.47 -10.22
N TRP A 191 -2.26 -8.55 -10.25
CA TRP A 191 -2.29 -9.47 -11.37
C TRP A 191 -2.71 -8.74 -12.66
N PRO A 192 -2.06 -8.97 -13.82
CA PRO A 192 -2.31 -8.14 -15.01
C PRO A 192 -3.65 -8.35 -15.69
N TRP A 193 -4.15 -9.59 -15.66
CA TRP A 193 -5.34 -9.98 -16.40
C TRP A 193 -6.52 -10.07 -15.45
N LYS A 194 -7.43 -9.10 -15.58
CA LYS A 194 -8.61 -8.99 -14.73
C LYS A 194 -9.86 -8.74 -15.57
N GLU A 195 -10.97 -9.24 -15.05
CA GLU A 195 -12.30 -8.93 -15.53
C GLU A 195 -13.04 -8.12 -14.47
N THR A 196 -13.70 -7.04 -14.87
CA THR A 196 -14.48 -6.21 -13.96
C THR A 196 -15.85 -6.86 -13.77
N LEU A 197 -16.15 -7.28 -12.54
CA LEU A 197 -17.43 -7.89 -12.19
C LEU A 197 -18.46 -6.84 -11.79
N GLU A 198 -18.03 -5.83 -11.04
CA GLU A 198 -18.88 -4.74 -10.58
C GLU A 198 -18.20 -3.41 -10.82
N THR A 199 -18.97 -2.40 -11.21
CA THR A 199 -18.50 -1.03 -11.40
C THR A 199 -19.22 -0.08 -10.47
N PHE A 200 -18.55 1.00 -10.08
CA PHE A 200 -19.18 2.14 -9.45
C PHE A 200 -18.85 3.41 -10.23
N THR A 201 -19.72 4.40 -10.13
CA THR A 201 -19.47 5.73 -10.70
C THR A 201 -18.88 6.62 -9.62
N ASP A 202 -17.70 7.18 -9.87
CA ASP A 202 -17.07 8.11 -8.94
C ASP A 202 -17.77 9.48 -8.93
N SER A 203 -17.31 10.38 -8.06
CA SER A 203 -17.89 11.71 -7.91
C SER A 203 -17.78 12.62 -9.13
N HIS A 204 -16.98 12.23 -10.13
CA HIS A 204 -16.78 12.97 -11.38
C HIS A 204 -17.52 12.30 -12.55
N GLY A 205 -18.38 11.31 -12.29
CA GLY A 205 -19.12 10.59 -13.33
C GLY A 205 -18.29 9.51 -14.04
N VAL A 206 -17.08 9.19 -13.54
CA VAL A 206 -16.21 8.19 -14.17
C VAL A 206 -16.53 6.81 -13.62
N VAL A 207 -16.87 5.87 -14.51
CA VAL A 207 -17.11 4.47 -14.17
C VAL A 207 -15.78 3.79 -13.87
N LYS A 208 -15.67 3.20 -12.68
CA LYS A 208 -14.47 2.51 -12.18
C LYS A 208 -14.82 1.12 -11.68
N PRO A 209 -13.89 0.15 -11.75
CA PRO A 209 -14.11 -1.19 -11.21
C PRO A 209 -14.23 -1.15 -9.68
N LEU A 210 -15.30 -1.72 -9.14
CA LEU A 210 -15.52 -1.95 -7.71
C LEU A 210 -14.96 -3.33 -7.31
N VAL A 211 -15.32 -4.36 -8.08
CA VAL A 211 -14.90 -5.75 -7.88
C VAL A 211 -14.29 -6.26 -9.18
N GLU A 212 -13.09 -6.82 -9.08
CA GLU A 212 -12.36 -7.42 -10.20
C GLU A 212 -12.07 -8.89 -9.90
N ALA A 213 -12.26 -9.76 -10.88
CA ALA A 213 -11.81 -11.15 -10.82
C ALA A 213 -10.54 -11.34 -11.66
N ASN A 214 -9.60 -12.12 -11.14
CA ASN A 214 -8.42 -12.49 -11.90
C ASN A 214 -8.76 -13.59 -12.91
N ILE A 215 -8.36 -13.37 -14.17
CA ILE A 215 -8.51 -14.35 -15.24
C ILE A 215 -7.14 -14.85 -15.70
N LEU A 216 -7.13 -15.95 -16.46
CA LEU A 216 -5.91 -16.46 -17.06
C LEU A 216 -5.39 -15.51 -18.15
N PRO A 217 -4.07 -15.50 -18.42
CA PRO A 217 -3.48 -14.70 -19.48
C PRO A 217 -4.14 -15.00 -20.82
N ASN A 218 -4.71 -13.98 -21.45
CA ASN A 218 -5.43 -14.11 -22.72
C ASN A 218 -4.86 -13.22 -23.83
N GLN A 219 -4.33 -12.04 -23.49
CA GLN A 219 -3.82 -11.04 -24.43
C GLN A 219 -2.53 -10.42 -23.91
N TYR A 220 -1.68 -9.91 -24.80
CA TYR A 220 -0.43 -9.20 -24.46
C TYR A 220 0.52 -9.99 -23.55
N ILE A 221 0.54 -11.32 -23.70
CA ILE A 221 1.29 -12.23 -22.81
C ILE A 221 2.78 -11.93 -22.85
N VAL A 222 3.34 -11.76 -24.05
CA VAL A 222 4.78 -11.53 -24.23
C VAL A 222 5.17 -10.17 -23.65
N GLU A 223 4.41 -9.13 -23.96
CA GLU A 223 4.63 -7.77 -23.49
C GLU A 223 4.53 -7.69 -21.96
N ALA A 224 3.52 -8.33 -21.38
CA ALA A 224 3.35 -8.42 -19.94
C ALA A 224 4.54 -9.14 -19.28
N VAL A 225 4.97 -10.29 -19.80
CA VAL A 225 6.12 -11.03 -19.25
C VAL A 225 7.41 -10.19 -19.36
N VAL A 226 7.63 -9.53 -20.50
CA VAL A 226 8.78 -8.62 -20.66
C VAL A 226 8.73 -7.50 -19.63
N LEU A 227 7.56 -6.86 -19.42
CA LEU A 227 7.42 -5.79 -18.43
C LEU A 227 7.57 -6.28 -16.99
N MET A 228 7.10 -7.48 -16.66
CA MET A 228 7.37 -8.11 -15.35
C MET A 228 8.87 -8.29 -15.14
N ILE A 229 9.58 -8.79 -16.14
CA ILE A 229 11.04 -8.98 -16.09
C ILE A 229 11.75 -7.63 -15.95
N VAL A 230 11.36 -6.62 -16.72
CA VAL A 230 11.91 -5.26 -16.65
C VAL A 230 11.68 -4.66 -15.26
N GLY A 231 10.46 -4.75 -14.72
CA GLY A 231 10.15 -4.29 -13.36
C GLY A 231 11.01 -5.00 -12.32
N PHE A 232 11.11 -6.33 -12.40
CA PHE A 232 11.94 -7.10 -11.48
C PHE A 232 13.41 -6.65 -11.50
N PHE A 233 13.99 -6.55 -12.70
CA PHE A 233 15.39 -6.17 -12.86
C PHE A 233 15.66 -4.71 -12.50
N LEU A 234 14.69 -3.80 -12.69
CA LEU A 234 14.81 -2.42 -12.25
C LEU A 234 15.07 -2.36 -10.74
N VAL A 235 14.24 -3.03 -9.94
CA VAL A 235 14.44 -3.10 -8.47
C VAL A 235 15.77 -3.79 -8.16
N TYR A 236 16.09 -4.88 -8.85
CA TYR A 236 17.36 -5.58 -8.66
C TYR A 236 18.59 -4.69 -8.87
N PHE A 237 18.60 -3.88 -9.94
CA PHE A 237 19.72 -2.98 -10.22
C PHE A 237 19.77 -1.82 -9.22
N LEU A 238 18.62 -1.24 -8.85
CA LEU A 238 18.57 -0.20 -7.82
C LEU A 238 19.14 -0.69 -6.48
N GLU A 239 18.76 -1.90 -6.07
CA GLU A 239 19.26 -2.52 -4.84
C GLU A 239 20.77 -2.77 -4.90
N LYS A 240 21.27 -3.24 -6.05
CA LYS A 240 22.71 -3.46 -6.26
C LYS A 240 23.53 -2.17 -6.28
N LEU A 241 22.95 -1.06 -6.75
CA LEU A 241 23.59 0.25 -6.74
C LEU A 241 23.61 0.86 -5.32
N SER A 242 22.49 0.74 -4.60
CA SER A 242 22.36 1.19 -3.20
C SER A 242 23.41 0.52 -2.30
N THR A 243 23.53 -0.81 -2.39
CA THR A 243 24.51 -1.58 -1.61
C THR A 243 25.97 -1.30 -1.97
N ARG A 244 26.25 -0.82 -3.20
CA ARG A 244 27.59 -0.37 -3.60
C ARG A 244 27.94 1.01 -3.07
N SER A 245 26.98 1.93 -2.97
CA SER A 245 27.22 3.28 -2.47
C SER A 245 27.37 3.35 -0.95
N ALA A 246 27.00 2.28 -0.22
CA ALA A 246 27.11 2.17 1.23
C ALA A 246 28.44 1.52 1.71
N LYS A 247 29.33 1.15 0.78
CA LYS A 247 30.69 0.68 1.05
C LYS A 247 31.70 1.72 0.60
#